data_AF-A0A917AYB8-F1
#
_entry.id   AF-A0A917AYB8-F1
#
_cell.length_a   1.000
_cell.length_b   1.000
_cell.length_c   1.000
_cell.angle_alpha   90.00
_cell.angle_beta   90.00
_cell.angle_gamma   90.00
#
_symmetry.space_group_name_H-M   'P 1'
#
loop_
_entity.id
_entity.type
_entity.pdbx_description
1 polymer ?
#
loop_
_entity_poly.entity_id
_entity_poly.type
_entity_poly.pdbx_seq_one_letter_code
_entity_poly.pdbx_strand_id
1 'polypeptide(L)'
;MNNQTPNISEIEVEIIKMIAKEMPNKLIAHELNYSQRMIEYYISKVTKKLKVQTRVGIVSKAYQMKILSPDSLDPTNENGTDYTFQLYKNAK
;
A
#
# COMPACT_ATOMS: atom_id res chain seq x y z
N MET A 1 -14.97 24.34 0.35
CA MET A 1 -14.30 23.11 0.81
C MET A 1 -12.99 22.98 0.04
N ASN A 2 -11.84 23.19 0.69
CA ASN A 2 -10.55 23.15 0.01
C ASN A 2 -10.13 21.70 -0.25
N ASN A 3 -10.25 21.25 -1.50
CA ASN A 3 -9.76 19.96 -1.98
C ASN A 3 -8.22 19.95 -2.03
N GLN A 4 -7.56 19.97 -0.87
CA GLN A 4 -6.12 19.73 -0.79
C GLN A 4 -5.86 18.22 -0.92
N THR A 5 -5.68 17.75 -2.15
CA THR A 5 -5.09 16.42 -2.37
C THR A 5 -3.67 16.45 -1.80
N PRO A 6 -3.34 15.58 -0.83
CA PRO A 6 -2.01 15.55 -0.24
C PRO A 6 -1.03 15.21 -1.35
N ASN A 7 0.05 15.99 -1.45
CA ASN A 7 1.14 15.71 -2.39
C ASN A 7 1.87 14.45 -1.90
N ILE A 8 1.45 13.29 -2.41
CA ILE A 8 2.03 11.98 -2.15
C ILE A 8 2.89 11.62 -3.37
N SER A 9 4.18 11.35 -3.16
CA SER A 9 5.08 10.94 -4.24
C SER A 9 4.84 9.48 -4.63
N GLU A 10 5.29 9.09 -5.84
CA GLU A 10 5.18 7.72 -6.34
C GLU A 10 5.73 6.67 -5.35
N ILE A 11 6.89 6.93 -4.74
CA ILE A 11 7.46 6.00 -3.75
C ILE A 11 6.61 5.88 -2.48
N GLU A 12 5.96 6.97 -2.07
CA GLU A 12 5.06 6.96 -0.92
C GLU A 12 3.77 6.19 -1.26
N VAL A 13 3.25 6.31 -2.49
CA VAL A 13 2.14 5.49 -2.98
C VAL A 13 2.51 4.01 -2.95
N GLU A 14 3.71 3.65 -3.42
CA GLU A 14 4.14 2.25 -3.44
C GLU A 14 4.27 1.68 -2.02
N ILE A 15 4.87 2.44 -1.10
CA ILE A 15 4.92 2.07 0.31
C ILE A 15 3.50 1.92 0.90
N ILE A 16 2.55 2.80 0.56
CA ILE A 16 1.15 2.70 1.00
C ILE A 16 0.50 1.40 0.48
N LYS A 17 0.72 1.01 -0.78
CA LYS A 17 0.22 -0.26 -1.33
C LYS A 17 0.79 -1.47 -0.59
N MET A 18 2.11 -1.48 -0.37
CA MET A 18 2.76 -2.56 0.38
C MET A 18 2.29 -2.60 1.83
N ILE A 19 1.97 -1.43 2.41
CA ILE A 19 1.35 -1.35 3.74
C ILE A 19 -0.02 -2.02 3.75
N ALA A 20 -0.86 -1.74 2.76
CA ALA A 20 -2.19 -2.32 2.63
C ALA A 20 -2.16 -3.84 2.35
N LYS A 21 -1.04 -4.36 1.82
CA LYS A 21 -0.73 -5.80 1.73
C LYS A 21 -0.16 -6.38 3.03
N GLU A 22 -0.22 -5.65 4.14
CA GLU A 22 0.30 -6.05 5.46
C GLU A 22 1.80 -6.41 5.48
N MET A 23 2.60 -5.86 4.57
CA MET A 23 4.04 -6.18 4.49
C MET A 23 4.86 -5.49 5.59
N PRO A 24 5.60 -6.19 6.46
CA PRO A 24 6.43 -5.54 7.49
C PRO A 24 7.54 -4.68 6.88
N ASN A 25 8.01 -3.66 7.62
CA ASN A 25 9.02 -2.70 7.16
C ASN A 25 10.29 -3.36 6.60
N LYS A 26 10.69 -4.51 7.16
CA LYS A 26 11.83 -5.30 6.66
C LYS A 26 11.63 -5.81 5.24
N LEU A 27 10.43 -6.32 4.92
CA LEU A 27 10.12 -6.78 3.56
C LEU A 27 9.97 -5.60 2.61
N ILE A 28 9.30 -4.52 3.03
CA ILE A 28 9.20 -3.29 2.23
C ILE A 28 10.59 -2.75 1.88
N ALA A 29 11.50 -2.72 2.86
CA ALA A 29 12.88 -2.27 2.69
C ALA A 29 13.63 -3.14 1.67
N HIS A 30 13.45 -4.46 1.75
CA HIS A 30 14.03 -5.41 0.80
C HIS A 30 13.54 -5.16 -0.64
N GLU A 31 12.23 -5.11 -0.86
CA GLU A 31 11.66 -4.96 -2.21
C GLU A 31 12.02 -3.61 -2.85
N LEU A 32 12.09 -2.54 -2.06
CA LEU A 32 12.40 -1.20 -2.56
C LEU A 32 13.91 -0.88 -2.55
N ASN A 33 14.75 -1.84 -2.18
CA ASN A 33 16.21 -1.67 -2.02
C ASN A 33 16.57 -0.46 -1.11
N TYR A 34 15.87 -0.34 0.00
CA TYR A 34 16.09 0.67 1.03
C TYR A 34 16.53 0.06 2.35
N SER A 35 17.05 0.90 3.26
CA SER A 35 17.19 0.50 4.66
C SER A 35 15.83 0.50 5.36
N GLN A 36 15.66 -0.32 6.39
CA GLN A 36 14.45 -0.30 7.23
C GLN A 36 14.17 1.09 7.82
N ARG A 37 15.24 1.83 8.17
CA ARG A 37 15.14 3.19 8.71
C ARG A 37 14.62 4.20 7.68
N MET A 38 14.95 4.02 6.40
CA MET A 38 14.34 4.83 5.34
C MET A 38 12.85 4.53 5.19
N ILE A 39 12.43 3.26 5.30
CA ILE A 39 11.00 2.91 5.29
C ILE A 39 10.26 3.53 6.48
N GLU A 40 10.83 3.49 7.68
CA GLU A 40 10.26 4.16 8.86
C GLU A 40 10.11 5.67 8.64
N TYR A 41 11.12 6.30 8.03
CA TYR A 41 11.08 7.71 7.67
C TYR A 41 9.94 8.01 6.69
N TYR A 42 9.80 7.23 5.62
CA TYR A 42 8.70 7.38 4.68
C TYR A 42 7.33 7.16 5.33
N ILE A 43 7.18 6.14 6.19
CA ILE A 43 5.95 5.91 6.95
C ILE A 43 5.62 7.13 7.82
N SER A 44 6.61 7.69 8.54
CA SER A 44 6.42 8.91 9.34
C SER A 44 6.02 10.12 8.51
N LYS A 45 6.55 10.23 7.28
CA LYS A 45 6.19 11.29 6.35
C LYS A 45 4.76 11.11 5.83
N VAL A 46 4.38 9.89 5.48
CA VAL A 46 3.02 9.54 5.04
C VAL A 46 2.00 9.78 6.14
N THR A 47 2.26 9.38 7.39
CA THR A 47 1.32 9.63 8.51
C THR A 47 1.07 11.12 8.71
N LYS A 48 2.12 11.95 8.64
CA LYS A 48 2.00 13.42 8.70
C LYS A 48 1.18 13.98 7.53
N LYS A 49 1.45 13.55 6.29
CA LYS A 49 0.74 14.00 5.09
C LYS A 49 -0.74 13.62 5.12
N LEU A 50 -1.06 12.42 5.59
CA LEU A 50 -2.43 11.89 5.68
C LEU A 50 -3.15 12.31 6.97
N LYS A 51 -2.46 12.97 7.91
CA LYS A 51 -2.96 13.37 9.24
C LYS A 51 -3.52 12.19 10.04
N VAL A 52 -2.79 11.08 10.03
CA VAL A 52 -3.10 9.85 10.78
C VAL A 52 -1.94 9.49 11.70
N GLN A 53 -2.17 8.59 12.66
CA GLN A 53 -1.13 8.21 13.64
C GLN A 53 -0.67 6.76 13.49
N THR A 54 -1.47 5.91 12.84
CA THR A 54 -1.23 4.47 12.79
C THR A 54 -1.13 3.99 11.35
N ARG A 55 -0.48 2.83 11.19
CA ARG A 55 -0.38 2.12 9.91
C ARG A 55 -1.75 1.78 9.32
N VAL A 56 -2.69 1.31 10.15
CA VAL A 56 -4.09 1.09 9.75
C VAL A 56 -4.75 2.41 9.33
N GLY A 57 -4.44 3.51 10.03
CA GLY A 57 -4.88 4.84 9.64
C GLY A 57 -4.39 5.25 8.25
N ILE A 58 -3.16 4.90 7.87
CA ILE A 58 -2.63 5.12 6.51
C ILE A 58 -3.53 4.43 5.48
N VAL A 59 -3.81 3.14 5.68
CA VAL A 59 -4.64 2.34 4.76
C VAL A 59 -6.05 2.93 4.65
N SER A 60 -6.70 3.17 5.78
CA SER A 60 -8.06 3.74 5.81
C SER A 60 -8.13 5.08 5.10
N LYS A 61 -7.15 5.97 5.35
CA LYS A 61 -7.11 7.29 4.72
C LYS A 61 -6.77 7.22 3.24
N ALA A 62 -5.89 6.31 2.82
CA ALA A 62 -5.54 6.12 1.43
C ALA A 62 -6.76 5.71 0.58
N TYR A 63 -7.65 4.85 1.10
CA TYR A 63 -8.93 4.53 0.46
C TYR A 63 -9.90 5.71 0.45
N GLN A 64 -10.08 6.41 1.57
CA GLN A 64 -10.96 7.60 1.63
C GLN A 64 -10.56 8.67 0.62
N MET A 65 -9.26 8.80 0.35
CA MET A 65 -8.69 9.80 -0.56
C MET A 65 -8.49 9.28 -1.98
N LYS A 66 -8.93 8.04 -2.27
CA LYS A 66 -8.76 7.37 -3.58
C LYS A 66 -7.30 7.29 -4.06
N ILE A 67 -6.36 7.25 -3.12
CA ILE A 67 -4.95 6.91 -3.40
C ILE A 67 -4.82 5.41 -3.68
N LEU A 68 -5.62 4.60 -2.97
CA LEU A 68 -5.81 3.18 -3.23
C LEU A 68 -7.25 2.93 -3.70
N SER A 69 -7.40 1.96 -4.60
CA SER A 69 -8.69 1.40 -5.00
C SER A 69 -8.77 -0.07 -4.57
N PRO A 70 -9.92 -0.59 -4.13
CA PRO A 70 -10.05 -2.01 -3.74
C PRO A 70 -9.56 -2.96 -4.83
N ASP A 71 -9.87 -2.64 -6.09
CA ASP A 71 -9.47 -3.40 -7.29
C ASP A 71 -7.94 -3.46 -7.48
N SER A 72 -7.19 -2.51 -6.91
CA SER A 72 -5.72 -2.45 -7.04
C SER A 72 -4.96 -3.38 -6.09
N LEU A 73 -5.67 -4.03 -5.14
CA LEU A 73 -5.11 -5.03 -4.24
C LEU A 73 -5.68 -6.44 -4.50
N ASP A 74 -6.50 -6.60 -5.53
CA ASP A 74 -6.98 -7.91 -5.94
C ASP A 74 -5.79 -8.74 -6.49
N PRO A 75 -5.53 -9.95 -5.98
CA PRO A 75 -4.56 -10.86 -6.58
C PRO A 75 -4.95 -11.34 -7.99
N THR A 76 -6.16 -11.03 -8.47
CA THR A 76 -6.48 -11.23 -9.88
C THR A 76 -5.69 -10.23 -10.72
N ASN A 77 -4.95 -10.74 -11.72
CA ASN A 77 -4.29 -9.89 -12.71
C ASN A 77 -5.31 -8.99 -13.42
N GLU A 78 -4.81 -7.97 -14.12
CA GLU A 78 -5.50 -7.09 -15.07
C GLU A 78 -6.45 -7.77 -16.10
N ASN A 79 -6.49 -9.11 -16.13
CA ASN A 79 -7.34 -9.95 -16.97
C ASN A 79 -8.45 -10.70 -16.20
N GLY A 80 -8.64 -10.43 -14.90
CA GLY A 80 -9.75 -10.97 -14.10
C GLY A 80 -9.66 -12.47 -13.78
N THR A 81 -8.48 -13.08 -13.88
CA THR A 81 -8.29 -14.48 -13.49
C THR A 81 -7.79 -14.59 -12.05
N ASP A 82 -8.60 -15.24 -11.20
CA ASP A 82 -8.26 -15.53 -9.80
C ASP A 82 -7.20 -16.64 -9.72
N TYR A 83 -5.94 -16.23 -9.53
CA TYR A 83 -4.81 -17.14 -9.33
C TYR A 83 -4.97 -17.99 -8.07
N THR A 84 -5.65 -17.49 -7.03
CA THR A 84 -5.88 -18.30 -5.83
C THR A 84 -6.75 -19.50 -6.21
N PHE A 85 -7.83 -19.29 -6.96
CA PHE A 85 -8.69 -20.35 -7.47
C PHE A 85 -7.97 -21.31 -8.43
N GLN A 86 -7.13 -20.78 -9.33
CA GLN A 86 -6.36 -21.60 -10.28
C GLN A 86 -5.32 -22.49 -9.57
N LEU A 87 -4.65 -22.00 -8.54
CA LEU A 87 -3.69 -22.78 -7.74
C LEU A 87 -4.39 -23.90 -6.96
N TYR A 88 -5.55 -23.63 -6.35
CA TYR A 88 -6.32 -24.67 -5.65
C TYR A 88 -6.91 -25.73 -6.58
N LYS A 89 -7.19 -25.39 -7.85
CA LYS A 89 -7.70 -26.34 -8.85
C LYS A 89 -6.63 -27.30 -9.38
N ASN A 90 -5.38 -26.87 -9.50
CA ASN A 90 -4.27 -27.69 -10.00
C ASN A 90 -3.59 -28.53 -8.91
N ALA A 91 -4.02 -28.39 -7.65
CA ALA A 91 -3.54 -29.18 -6.53
C ALA A 91 -4.33 -30.49 -6.32
N LYS A 92 -5.09 -30.95 -7.32
CA LYS A 92 -5.81 -32.23 -7.34
C LYS A 92 -5.34 -33.11 -8.49
#